data_AF-A0A800JH09-F1
#
_entry.id   AF-A0A800JH09-F1
#
_cell.length_a   1.000
_cell.length_b   1.000
_cell.length_c   1.000
_cell.angle_alpha   90.00
_cell.angle_beta   90.00
_cell.angle_gamma   90.00
#
_symmetry.space_group_name_H-M   'P 1'
#
loop_
_entity.id
_entity.type
_entity.pdbx_description
1 polymer ?
#
loop_
_entity_poly.entity_id
_entity_poly.type
_entity_poly.pdbx_seq_one_letter_code
_entity_poly.pdbx_strand_id
1 'polypeptide(L)'
;MSDESKQSEKQKPSIVPWIVFGLCTLLFAVKPVLSPPKVKEGFDYLSFGKLPVLLGGRVKPLDSVARTSLLQIAGQQRIALEGNGPKGEWDNLYKLHQAGDGKGLTYRKFYQFNKRPKKLHPTEWLMEVLMKPSVADRRFIFRIDHPELLGELQLEETGVDMSGLRFYTFEQ
;
A
#
# COMPACT_ATOMS: atom_id res chain seq x y z
N MET A 1 75.61 -17.80 5.46
CA MET A 1 74.40 -18.16 6.24
C MET A 1 74.02 -16.92 7.02
N SER A 2 72.72 -16.59 7.06
CA SER A 2 72.12 -15.46 7.81
C SER A 2 72.18 -14.10 7.10
N ASP A 3 71.11 -13.33 6.89
CA ASP A 3 69.66 -13.55 7.01
C ASP A 3 69.01 -12.42 6.19
N GLU A 4 68.16 -12.75 5.21
CA GLU A 4 67.31 -11.80 4.51
C GLU A 4 66.21 -11.31 5.47
N SER A 5 66.48 -10.24 6.21
CA SER A 5 65.43 -9.55 6.97
C SER A 5 64.61 -8.67 6.03
N LYS A 6 63.59 -9.28 5.39
CA LYS A 6 62.48 -8.55 4.77
C LYS A 6 61.85 -7.63 5.82
N GLN A 7 62.18 -6.34 5.76
CA GLN A 7 61.44 -5.30 6.46
C GLN A 7 59.99 -5.33 5.97
N SER A 8 59.08 -5.76 6.84
CA SER A 8 57.65 -5.69 6.60
C SER A 8 57.25 -4.21 6.64
N GLU A 9 57.01 -3.66 5.46
CA GLU A 9 56.47 -2.32 5.30
C GLU A 9 55.08 -2.29 5.94
N LYS A 10 55.02 -1.76 7.16
CA LYS A 10 53.83 -1.74 8.01
C LYS A 10 52.81 -0.80 7.36
N GLN A 11 51.96 -1.33 6.48
CA GLN A 11 50.90 -0.60 5.80
C GLN A 11 50.00 0.10 6.83
N LYS A 12 49.98 1.43 6.81
CA LYS A 12 49.11 2.23 7.67
C LYS A 12 47.65 1.94 7.33
N PRO A 13 46.76 1.67 8.31
CA PRO A 13 45.35 1.49 8.00
C PRO A 13 44.80 2.79 7.41
N SER A 14 44.24 2.71 6.21
CA SER A 14 43.60 3.87 5.58
C SER A 14 42.38 4.27 6.42
N ILE A 15 42.39 5.50 6.93
CA ILE A 15 41.28 6.10 7.70
C ILE A 15 40.18 6.60 6.73
N VAL A 16 40.50 6.70 5.44
CA VAL A 16 39.60 7.17 4.37
C VAL A 16 38.25 6.43 4.35
N PRO A 17 38.16 5.09 4.48
CA PRO A 17 36.87 4.38 4.51
C PRO A 17 35.99 4.79 5.69
N TRP A 18 36.58 5.09 6.85
CA TRP A 18 35.84 5.52 8.04
C TRP A 18 35.33 6.96 7.91
N ILE A 19 36.10 7.85 7.27
CA ILE A 19 35.65 9.21 6.95
C ILE A 19 34.50 9.18 5.94
N VAL A 20 34.64 8.38 4.87
CA VAL A 20 33.58 8.21 3.86
C VAL A 20 32.33 7.58 4.49
N PHE A 21 32.49 6.60 5.38
CA PHE A 21 31.37 6.00 6.11
C PHE A 21 30.68 7.01 7.04
N GLY A 22 31.45 7.82 7.78
CA GLY A 22 30.92 8.88 8.63
C GLY A 22 30.16 9.95 7.83
N LEU A 23 30.69 10.35 6.67
CA LEU A 23 30.02 11.32 5.79
C LEU A 23 28.75 10.73 5.16
N CYS A 24 28.80 9.49 4.68
CA CYS A 24 27.62 8.80 4.12
C CYS A 24 26.52 8.61 5.17
N THR A 25 26.88 8.20 6.39
CA THR A 25 25.90 8.03 7.48
C THR A 25 25.30 9.37 7.89
N LEU A 26 26.09 10.44 7.99
CA LEU A 26 25.59 11.79 8.22
C LEU A 26 24.60 12.23 7.13
N LEU A 27 24.95 12.06 5.85
CA LEU A 27 24.09 12.45 4.74
C LEU A 27 22.79 11.62 4.66
N PHE A 28 22.85 10.32 4.99
CA PHE A 28 21.67 9.46 5.03
C PHE A 28 20.76 9.74 6.25
N ALA A 29 21.33 10.12 7.39
CA ALA A 29 20.58 10.43 8.60
C ALA A 29 19.91 11.82 8.56
N VAL A 30 20.56 12.80 7.92
CA VAL A 30 20.07 14.19 7.87
C VAL A 30 18.90 14.35 6.89
N LYS A 31 18.94 13.67 5.73
CA LYS A 31 17.89 13.77 4.69
C LYS A 31 16.45 13.48 5.16
N PRO A 32 16.15 12.40 5.90
CA PRO A 32 14.79 12.09 6.33
C PRO A 32 14.23 13.10 7.35
N VAL A 33 15.09 13.80 8.10
CA VAL A 33 14.66 14.83 9.06
C VAL A 33 14.23 16.12 8.37
N LEU A 34 14.94 16.55 7.32
CA LEU A 34 14.61 17.78 6.60
C LEU A 34 13.45 17.63 5.59
N SER A 35 13.17 16.40 5.12
CA SER A 35 12.14 16.16 4.12
C SER A 35 11.08 15.21 4.68
N PRO A 36 10.13 15.71 5.49
CA PRO A 36 9.01 14.89 5.93
C PRO A 36 8.24 14.34 4.72
N PRO A 37 7.65 13.14 4.81
CA PRO A 37 6.92 12.54 3.71
C PRO A 37 5.76 13.46 3.32
N LYS A 38 5.88 14.14 2.18
CA LYS A 38 4.80 14.91 1.57
C LYS A 38 4.07 14.04 0.56
N VAL A 39 2.74 14.15 0.56
CA VAL A 39 1.90 13.54 -0.45
C VAL A 39 2.23 14.18 -1.81
N LYS A 40 2.61 13.37 -2.80
CA LYS A 40 3.09 13.86 -4.10
C LYS A 40 1.95 14.24 -5.06
N GLU A 41 0.77 13.65 -4.88
CA GLU A 41 -0.39 13.80 -5.77
C GLU A 41 -1.70 13.80 -4.98
N GLY A 42 -2.67 14.63 -5.38
CA GLY A 42 -4.03 14.63 -4.82
C GLY A 42 -4.20 15.47 -3.55
N PHE A 43 -5.19 15.10 -2.73
CA PHE A 43 -5.47 15.78 -1.46
C PHE A 43 -4.39 15.47 -0.42
N ASP A 44 -4.08 16.44 0.44
CA ASP A 44 -3.22 16.21 1.60
C ASP A 44 -3.98 15.43 2.70
N TYR A 45 -4.09 14.12 2.48
CA TYR A 45 -4.74 13.21 3.41
C TYR A 45 -3.96 13.06 4.73
N LEU A 46 -2.67 13.41 4.77
CA LEU A 46 -1.87 13.36 6.00
C LEU A 46 -2.28 14.47 6.95
N SER A 47 -2.47 15.69 6.44
CA SER A 47 -2.96 16.81 7.24
C SER A 47 -4.43 16.63 7.62
N PHE A 48 -5.27 16.20 6.66
CA PHE A 48 -6.69 15.93 6.93
C PHE A 48 -6.88 14.84 8.00
N GLY A 49 -6.04 13.79 7.99
CA GLY A 49 -6.10 12.72 8.96
C GLY A 49 -5.80 13.12 10.40
N LYS A 50 -5.13 14.26 10.62
CA LYS A 50 -4.80 14.79 11.96
C LYS A 50 -5.95 15.54 12.60
N LEU A 51 -7.02 15.84 11.85
CA LEU A 51 -8.17 16.57 12.38
C LEU A 51 -8.78 15.81 13.57
N PRO A 52 -9.00 16.47 14.72
CA PRO A 52 -9.56 15.82 15.90
C PRO A 52 -11.06 15.56 15.71
N VAL A 53 -11.50 14.34 16.03
CA VAL A 53 -12.90 13.92 15.98
C VAL A 53 -13.28 13.13 17.22
N LEU A 54 -14.53 13.23 17.65
CA LEU A 54 -15.06 12.49 18.80
C LEU A 54 -15.53 11.10 18.36
N LEU A 55 -14.90 10.03 18.87
CA LEU A 55 -15.31 8.64 18.59
C LEU A 55 -15.29 7.83 19.88
N GLY A 56 -16.45 7.28 20.26
CA GLY A 56 -16.59 6.48 21.49
C GLY A 56 -16.25 7.27 22.75
N GLY A 57 -16.63 8.56 22.80
CA GLY A 57 -16.39 9.45 23.94
C GLY A 57 -14.96 9.97 24.10
N ARG A 58 -14.02 9.61 23.20
CA ARG A 58 -12.64 10.12 23.21
C ARG A 58 -12.34 10.88 21.91
N VAL A 59 -11.59 11.98 22.02
CA VAL A 59 -11.05 12.68 20.85
C VAL A 59 -9.91 11.86 20.24
N LYS A 60 -10.06 11.51 18.96
CA LYS A 60 -9.09 10.75 18.17
C LYS A 60 -8.79 11.49 16.86
N PRO A 61 -7.66 11.23 16.20
CA PRO A 61 -7.45 11.75 14.85
C PRO A 61 -8.41 11.07 13.86
N LEU A 62 -8.87 11.81 12.85
CA LEU A 62 -9.78 11.32 11.81
C LEU A 62 -9.22 10.11 11.04
N ASP A 63 -7.90 10.01 10.89
CA ASP A 63 -7.21 8.85 10.33
C ASP A 63 -7.52 7.54 11.09
N SER A 64 -7.75 7.62 12.40
CA SER A 64 -8.18 6.45 13.18
C SER A 64 -9.57 5.98 12.76
N VAL A 65 -10.51 6.91 12.58
CA VAL A 65 -11.87 6.60 12.09
C VAL A 65 -11.78 5.92 10.73
N ALA A 66 -11.02 6.51 9.81
CA ALA A 66 -10.83 5.96 8.47
C ALA A 66 -10.30 4.51 8.49
N ARG A 67 -9.28 4.22 9.32
CA ARG A 67 -8.75 2.86 9.46
C ARG A 67 -9.74 1.89 10.06
N THR A 68 -10.46 2.30 11.11
CA THR A 68 -11.44 1.42 11.76
C THR A 68 -12.61 1.11 10.83
N SER A 69 -13.11 2.12 10.11
CA SER A 69 -14.20 1.95 9.15
C SER A 69 -13.80 1.02 8.01
N LEU A 70 -12.62 1.23 7.42
CA LEU A 70 -12.17 0.39 6.32
C LEU A 70 -11.88 -1.05 6.78
N LEU A 71 -11.33 -1.22 7.99
CA LEU A 71 -11.14 -2.54 8.58
C LEU A 71 -12.48 -3.26 8.82
N GLN A 72 -13.50 -2.53 9.24
CA GLN A 72 -14.82 -3.11 9.48
C GLN A 72 -15.52 -3.54 8.18
N ILE A 73 -15.40 -2.75 7.10
CA ILE A 73 -16.11 -3.01 5.84
C ILE A 73 -15.33 -4.01 4.96
N ALA A 74 -14.02 -3.80 4.80
CA ALA A 74 -13.18 -4.59 3.90
C ALA A 74 -12.35 -5.66 4.63
N GLY A 75 -12.28 -5.66 5.96
CA GLY A 75 -11.33 -6.50 6.69
C GLY A 75 -9.87 -6.10 6.45
N GLN A 76 -9.61 -4.93 5.84
CA GLN A 76 -8.28 -4.45 5.48
C GLN A 76 -8.11 -2.98 5.87
N GLN A 77 -6.88 -2.57 6.15
CA GLN A 77 -6.57 -1.16 6.46
C GLN A 77 -6.16 -0.34 5.24
N ARG A 78 -5.87 -0.99 4.10
CA ARG A 78 -5.43 -0.34 2.86
C ARG A 78 -5.98 -1.13 1.68
N ILE A 79 -6.51 -0.41 0.68
CA ILE A 79 -7.09 -1.00 -0.53
C ILE A 79 -6.03 -0.99 -1.61
N ALA A 80 -5.78 -2.11 -2.27
CA ALA A 80 -4.94 -2.13 -3.47
C ALA A 80 -5.79 -1.69 -4.68
N LEU A 81 -5.25 -0.79 -5.50
CA LEU A 81 -5.92 -0.26 -6.68
C LEU A 81 -5.57 -1.04 -7.95
N GLU A 82 -4.50 -1.82 -7.88
CA GLU A 82 -3.92 -2.57 -8.98
C GLU A 82 -3.86 -4.05 -8.62
N GLY A 83 -3.96 -4.88 -9.65
CA GLY A 83 -3.88 -6.32 -9.53
C GLY A 83 -3.68 -6.97 -10.89
N ASN A 84 -4.04 -8.24 -10.96
CA ASN A 84 -3.92 -9.05 -12.15
C ASN A 84 -5.28 -9.21 -12.83
N GLY A 85 -5.29 -9.04 -14.16
CA GLY A 85 -6.43 -9.38 -15.00
C GLY A 85 -6.46 -10.87 -15.39
N PRO A 86 -7.50 -11.31 -16.10
CA PRO A 86 -7.70 -12.72 -16.49
C PRO A 86 -6.56 -13.27 -17.35
N LYS A 87 -5.99 -12.40 -18.20
CA LYS A 87 -4.87 -12.72 -19.10
C LYS A 87 -3.49 -12.55 -18.45
N GLY A 88 -3.43 -12.26 -17.15
CA GLY A 88 -2.18 -11.99 -16.42
C GLY A 88 -1.65 -10.56 -16.59
N GLU A 89 -2.46 -9.65 -17.14
CA GLU A 89 -2.15 -8.22 -17.27
C GLU A 89 -2.08 -7.55 -15.89
N TRP A 90 -1.23 -6.53 -15.72
CA TRP A 90 -1.13 -5.76 -14.49
C TRP A 90 -1.54 -4.32 -14.73
N ASP A 91 -2.72 -3.93 -14.25
CA ASP A 91 -3.25 -2.56 -14.34
C ASP A 91 -4.21 -2.29 -13.17
N ASN A 92 -4.86 -1.14 -13.18
CA ASN A 92 -5.91 -0.75 -12.27
C ASN A 92 -7.08 -1.74 -12.32
N LEU A 93 -7.50 -2.24 -11.16
CA LEU A 93 -8.54 -3.25 -11.03
C LEU A 93 -9.87 -2.82 -11.62
N TYR A 94 -10.25 -1.55 -11.49
CA TYR A 94 -11.51 -1.06 -12.06
C TYR A 94 -11.47 -1.08 -13.59
N LYS A 95 -10.34 -0.70 -14.20
CA LYS A 95 -10.19 -0.78 -15.67
C LYS A 95 -10.27 -2.23 -16.16
N LEU A 96 -9.59 -3.13 -15.46
CA LEU A 96 -9.59 -4.55 -15.77
C LEU A 96 -10.99 -5.16 -15.61
N HIS A 97 -11.74 -4.69 -14.60
CA HIS A 97 -13.12 -5.07 -14.36
C HIS A 97 -14.03 -4.67 -15.54
N GLN A 98 -13.96 -3.40 -15.97
CA GLN A 98 -14.72 -2.94 -17.13
C GLN A 98 -14.36 -3.67 -18.43
N ALA A 99 -13.10 -4.10 -18.58
CA ALA A 99 -12.62 -4.76 -19.79
C ALA A 99 -12.93 -6.27 -19.85
N GLY A 100 -13.20 -6.90 -18.70
CA GLY A 100 -13.31 -8.35 -18.55
C GLY A 100 -14.58 -8.81 -17.85
N ASP A 101 -15.65 -8.01 -17.89
CA ASP A 101 -16.94 -8.25 -17.24
C ASP A 101 -16.80 -8.64 -15.75
N GLY A 102 -15.78 -8.10 -15.09
CA GLY A 102 -15.47 -8.35 -13.69
C GLY A 102 -15.01 -9.75 -13.32
N LYS A 103 -14.76 -10.64 -14.27
CA LYS A 103 -14.32 -12.02 -14.02
C LYS A 103 -12.81 -12.14 -13.95
N GLY A 104 -12.32 -13.15 -13.22
CA GLY A 104 -10.90 -13.56 -13.24
C GLY A 104 -9.90 -12.53 -12.71
N LEU A 105 -10.35 -11.55 -11.95
CA LEU A 105 -9.48 -10.54 -11.33
C LEU A 105 -8.88 -11.10 -10.05
N THR A 106 -7.59 -10.88 -9.84
CA THR A 106 -6.92 -11.30 -8.61
C THR A 106 -6.00 -10.20 -8.10
N TYR A 107 -5.87 -10.09 -6.78
CA TYR A 107 -4.84 -9.24 -6.20
C TYR A 107 -3.43 -9.79 -6.46
N ARG A 108 -2.41 -9.06 -6.00
CA ARG A 108 -1.01 -9.50 -6.07
C ARG A 108 -0.83 -10.88 -5.45
N LYS A 109 -0.37 -11.84 -6.25
CA LYS A 109 -0.06 -13.19 -5.79
C LYS A 109 1.24 -13.21 -4.99
N PHE A 110 1.41 -14.19 -4.11
CA PHE A 110 2.56 -14.26 -3.20
C PHE A 110 3.92 -14.32 -3.92
N TYR A 111 3.98 -14.98 -5.09
CA TYR A 111 5.20 -15.11 -5.88
C TYR A 111 5.59 -13.84 -6.67
N GLN A 112 4.70 -12.84 -6.77
CA GLN A 112 4.95 -11.60 -7.49
C GLN A 112 5.65 -10.55 -6.61
N PHE A 113 6.78 -10.92 -6.00
CA PHE A 113 7.52 -10.07 -5.04
C PHE A 113 8.00 -8.74 -5.65
N ASN A 114 8.28 -8.72 -6.96
CA ASN A 114 8.71 -7.50 -7.65
C ASN A 114 7.56 -6.51 -7.90
N LYS A 115 6.29 -6.92 -7.75
CA LYS A 115 5.12 -6.06 -7.95
C LYS A 115 4.78 -5.31 -6.66
N ARG A 116 4.65 -3.98 -6.76
CA ARG A 116 4.25 -3.09 -5.67
C ARG A 116 2.97 -2.36 -6.07
N PRO A 117 1.77 -2.94 -5.83
CA PRO A 117 0.52 -2.31 -6.21
C PRO A 117 0.37 -0.96 -5.53
N LYS A 118 -0.16 0.03 -6.27
CA LYS A 118 -0.60 1.29 -5.68
C LYS A 118 -1.70 0.98 -4.66
N LYS A 119 -1.46 1.35 -3.39
CA LYS A 119 -2.42 1.17 -2.30
C LYS A 119 -2.97 2.53 -1.90
N LEU A 120 -4.29 2.61 -1.76
CA LEU A 120 -4.99 3.79 -1.29
C LEU A 120 -4.84 3.88 0.24
N HIS A 121 -4.45 5.07 0.73
CA HIS A 121 -4.37 5.29 2.17
C HIS A 121 -5.79 5.34 2.77
N PRO A 122 -6.04 4.83 4.00
CA PRO A 122 -7.37 4.84 4.60
C PRO A 122 -7.98 6.25 4.71
N THR A 123 -7.21 7.24 5.15
CA THR A 123 -7.70 8.64 5.14
C THR A 123 -8.01 9.15 3.73
N GLU A 124 -7.18 8.79 2.75
CA GLU A 124 -7.41 9.18 1.35
C GLU A 124 -8.70 8.56 0.82
N TRP A 125 -8.95 7.29 1.15
CA TRP A 125 -10.22 6.62 0.90
C TRP A 125 -11.39 7.34 1.56
N LEU A 126 -11.28 7.72 2.84
CA LEU A 126 -12.36 8.44 3.53
C LEU A 126 -12.63 9.81 2.87
N MET A 127 -11.59 10.54 2.49
CA MET A 127 -11.75 11.78 1.73
C MET A 127 -12.44 11.55 0.39
N GLU A 128 -12.09 10.46 -0.29
CA GLU A 128 -12.71 10.08 -1.54
C GLU A 128 -14.21 9.78 -1.36
N VAL A 129 -14.60 9.02 -0.33
CA VAL A 129 -16.01 8.77 0.00
C VAL A 129 -16.77 10.08 0.24
N LEU A 130 -16.16 11.02 0.99
CA LEU A 130 -16.82 12.28 1.36
C LEU A 130 -16.92 13.29 0.21
N MET A 131 -15.89 13.35 -0.65
CA MET A 131 -15.77 14.41 -1.66
C MET A 131 -16.02 13.93 -3.10
N LYS A 132 -15.88 12.62 -3.36
CA LYS A 132 -15.97 11.99 -4.68
C LYS A 132 -16.64 10.61 -4.58
N PRO A 133 -17.91 10.54 -4.16
CA PRO A 133 -18.60 9.27 -3.93
C PRO A 133 -18.59 8.37 -5.16
N SER A 134 -18.80 8.92 -6.36
CA SER A 134 -18.77 8.18 -7.63
C SER A 134 -17.43 7.48 -7.94
N VAL A 135 -16.31 7.96 -7.38
CA VAL A 135 -15.02 7.28 -7.52
C VAL A 135 -14.84 6.24 -6.42
N ALA A 136 -15.37 6.50 -5.22
CA ALA A 136 -15.34 5.57 -4.10
C ALA A 136 -16.20 4.33 -4.34
N ASP A 137 -17.32 4.48 -5.06
CA ASP A 137 -18.23 3.39 -5.42
C ASP A 137 -17.55 2.32 -6.28
N ARG A 138 -16.51 2.69 -7.02
CA ARG A 138 -15.70 1.82 -7.91
C ARG A 138 -14.66 0.98 -7.18
N ARG A 139 -14.54 1.14 -5.87
CA ARG A 139 -13.47 0.50 -5.08
C ARG A 139 -13.92 -0.88 -4.63
N PHE A 140 -13.07 -1.88 -4.85
CA PHE A 140 -13.27 -3.25 -4.39
C PHE A 140 -13.08 -3.37 -2.87
N ILE A 141 -14.08 -2.92 -2.10
CA ILE A 141 -14.03 -2.83 -0.64
C ILE A 141 -15.07 -3.71 0.05
N PHE A 142 -16.13 -4.12 -0.65
CA PHE A 142 -17.19 -4.93 -0.07
C PHE A 142 -16.78 -6.40 -0.10
N ARG A 143 -16.66 -7.01 1.08
CA ARG A 143 -16.34 -8.43 1.20
C ARG A 143 -17.62 -9.24 1.36
N ILE A 144 -17.81 -10.25 0.52
CA ILE A 144 -18.93 -11.20 0.62
C ILE A 144 -18.34 -12.60 0.74
N ASP A 145 -18.50 -13.20 1.92
CA ASP A 145 -17.92 -14.51 2.25
C ASP A 145 -18.95 -15.65 2.17
N HIS A 146 -20.25 -15.34 2.26
CA HIS A 146 -21.31 -16.35 2.33
C HIS A 146 -21.70 -16.87 0.93
N PRO A 147 -21.57 -18.18 0.66
CA PRO A 147 -21.82 -18.75 -0.67
C PRO A 147 -23.29 -18.65 -1.11
N GLU A 148 -24.24 -18.76 -0.17
CA GLU A 148 -25.67 -18.63 -0.47
C GLU A 148 -26.00 -17.24 -1.02
N LEU A 149 -25.45 -16.18 -0.42
CA LEU A 149 -25.62 -14.80 -0.89
C LEU A 149 -24.95 -14.58 -2.25
N LEU A 150 -23.79 -15.20 -2.48
CA LEU A 150 -23.11 -15.11 -3.78
C LEU A 150 -23.95 -15.76 -4.89
N GLY A 151 -24.62 -16.86 -4.60
CA GLY A 151 -25.54 -17.51 -5.56
C GLY A 151 -26.82 -16.75 -5.79
N GLU A 152 -27.40 -16.16 -4.75
CA GLU A 152 -28.59 -15.31 -4.87
C GLU A 152 -28.31 -14.05 -5.70
N LEU A 153 -27.14 -13.43 -5.50
CA LEU A 153 -26.72 -12.23 -6.22
C LEU A 153 -26.05 -12.52 -7.58
N GLN A 154 -25.82 -13.80 -7.92
CA GLN A 154 -25.10 -14.22 -9.13
C GLN A 154 -23.68 -13.62 -9.24
N LEU A 155 -22.98 -13.53 -8.11
CA LEU A 155 -21.66 -12.92 -7.99
C LEU A 155 -20.53 -13.95 -7.79
N GLU A 156 -20.76 -15.23 -8.09
CA GLU A 156 -19.77 -16.28 -7.83
C GLU A 156 -18.55 -16.22 -8.76
N GLU A 157 -18.66 -15.59 -9.93
CA GLU A 157 -17.58 -15.51 -10.91
C GLU A 157 -16.94 -14.13 -11.00
N THR A 158 -17.54 -13.12 -10.35
CA THR A 158 -17.13 -11.72 -10.42
C THR A 158 -16.36 -11.29 -9.17
N GLY A 159 -15.76 -10.11 -9.27
CA GLY A 159 -15.02 -9.50 -8.18
C GLY A 159 -13.53 -9.83 -8.20
N VAL A 160 -12.81 -9.28 -7.23
CA VAL A 160 -11.36 -9.44 -7.11
C VAL A 160 -11.06 -10.46 -6.03
N ASP A 161 -10.44 -11.57 -6.42
CA ASP A 161 -10.05 -12.62 -5.48
C ASP A 161 -8.73 -12.30 -4.77
N MET A 162 -8.73 -12.59 -3.47
CA MET A 162 -7.58 -12.52 -2.57
C MET A 162 -7.48 -13.82 -1.76
N SER A 163 -6.94 -14.86 -2.38
CA SER A 163 -6.68 -16.13 -1.68
C SER A 163 -7.94 -16.74 -1.06
N GLY A 164 -9.08 -16.68 -1.78
CA GLY A 164 -10.37 -17.21 -1.35
C GLY A 164 -11.34 -16.17 -0.78
N LEU A 165 -10.87 -14.96 -0.48
CA LEU A 165 -11.74 -13.83 -0.14
C LEU A 165 -12.04 -13.02 -1.40
N ARG A 166 -13.32 -12.73 -1.66
CA ARG A 166 -13.73 -11.93 -2.83
C ARG A 166 -14.19 -10.54 -2.42
N PHE A 167 -13.71 -9.58 -3.18
CA PHE A 167 -14.01 -8.17 -3.00
C PHE A 167 -14.81 -7.64 -4.18
N TYR A 168 -15.83 -6.85 -3.86
CA TYR A 168 -16.79 -6.31 -4.80
C TYR A 168 -16.80 -4.78 -4.71
N THR A 169 -17.15 -4.18 -5.84
CA THR A 169 -17.43 -2.75 -6.02
C THR A 169 -18.93 -2.51 -5.86
N PHE A 170 -19.34 -1.28 -5.56
CA PHE A 170 -20.76 -0.90 -5.52
C PHE A 170 -21.33 -0.73 -6.94
N GLU A 171 -20.52 -0.16 -7.84
CA GLU A 171 -20.80 -0.11 -9.28
C GLU A 171 -20.41 -1.46 -9.87
N GLN A 172 -21.40 -2.35 -10.06
CA GLN A 172 -21.25 -3.72 -10.55
C GLN A 172 -21.71 -3.88 -11.99
#